data_AF-A0A9J6FLL3-F1
#
_entry.id   AF-A0A9J6FLL3-F1
#
_cell.length_a   1.000
_cell.length_b   1.000
_cell.length_c   1.000
_cell.angle_alpha   90.00
_cell.angle_beta   90.00
_cell.angle_gamma   90.00
#
_symmetry.space_group_name_H-M   'P 1'
#
loop_
_entity.id
_entity.type
_entity.pdbx_description
1 polymer ?
#
loop_
_entity_poly.entity_id
_entity_poly.type
_entity_poly.pdbx_seq_one_letter_code
_entity_poly.pdbx_strand_id
1 'polypeptide(L)'
;MSEREQKFVEIGLSAQKAKETAKNAALSQGLFDAILAAEKLAHRPVSKATGTLLYHVETKMKGQIKQFEPMLIEYVALGKLDSEAKLTGTDQAAANTRRSQVDRVLVPFLRRW
;
A
#
# COMPACT_ATOMS: atom_id res chain seq x y z
N MET A 1 -16.43 -1.69 -17.62
CA MET A 1 -15.48 -1.62 -16.49
C MET A 1 -14.17 -2.16 -16.99
N SER A 2 -13.07 -1.46 -16.77
CA SER A 2 -11.73 -1.95 -17.08
C SER A 2 -11.30 -3.01 -16.07
N GLU A 3 -10.43 -3.93 -16.49
CA GLU A 3 -9.93 -5.05 -15.66
C GLU A 3 -9.31 -4.56 -14.34
N ARG A 4 -8.58 -3.44 -14.39
CA ARG A 4 -8.03 -2.77 -13.20
C ARG A 4 -9.12 -2.26 -12.24
N GLU A 5 -10.20 -1.68 -12.77
CA GLU A 5 -11.32 -1.20 -11.95
C GLU A 5 -11.99 -2.36 -11.20
N GLN A 6 -12.19 -3.49 -11.88
CA GLN A 6 -12.74 -4.70 -11.25
C GLN A 6 -11.84 -5.20 -10.13
N LYS A 7 -10.53 -5.33 -10.37
CA LYS A 7 -9.54 -5.67 -9.32
C LYS A 7 -9.63 -4.73 -8.13
N PHE A 8 -9.70 -3.41 -8.36
CA PHE A 8 -9.83 -2.43 -7.27
C PHE A 8 -11.13 -2.59 -6.48
N VAL A 9 -12.25 -2.88 -7.14
CA VAL A 9 -13.53 -3.13 -6.46
C VAL A 9 -13.48 -4.45 -5.67
N GLU A 10 -12.84 -5.48 -6.22
CA GLU A 10 -12.70 -6.81 -5.60
C GLU A 10 -11.91 -6.74 -4.29
N ILE A 11 -10.83 -5.94 -4.28
CA ILE A 11 -10.03 -5.67 -3.09
C ILE A 11 -10.69 -4.66 -2.13
N GLY A 12 -11.94 -4.26 -2.37
CA GLY A 12 -12.75 -3.48 -1.42
C GLY A 12 -12.85 -1.98 -1.67
N LEU A 13 -12.34 -1.44 -2.78
CA LEU A 13 -12.59 -0.03 -3.11
C LEU A 13 -14.03 0.17 -3.61
N SER A 14 -14.56 1.38 -3.41
CA SER A 14 -15.81 1.78 -4.04
C SER A 14 -15.63 1.94 -5.55
N ALA A 15 -16.69 1.66 -6.32
CA ALA A 15 -16.68 1.78 -7.78
C ALA A 15 -16.23 3.17 -8.26
N GLN A 16 -16.54 4.22 -7.50
CA GLN A 16 -16.11 5.59 -7.80
C GLN A 16 -14.60 5.77 -7.61
N LYS A 17 -14.03 5.33 -6.48
CA LYS A 17 -12.58 5.39 -6.23
C LYS A 17 -11.80 4.54 -7.23
N ALA A 18 -12.31 3.36 -7.58
CA ALA A 18 -11.71 2.50 -8.60
C ALA A 18 -11.62 3.22 -9.95
N LYS A 19 -12.69 3.91 -10.36
CA LYS A 19 -12.73 4.69 -11.60
C LYS A 19 -11.79 5.91 -11.57
N GLU A 20 -11.72 6.63 -10.46
CA GLU A 20 -10.79 7.75 -10.30
C GLU A 20 -9.33 7.29 -10.30
N THR A 21 -9.05 6.15 -9.67
CA THR A 21 -7.72 5.54 -9.63
C THR A 21 -7.31 5.06 -11.01
N ALA A 22 -8.21 4.37 -11.73
CA ALA A 22 -7.99 3.91 -13.10
C ALA A 22 -7.74 5.06 -14.09
N LYS A 23 -8.25 6.27 -13.84
CA LYS A 23 -7.92 7.46 -14.63
C LYS A 23 -6.46 7.90 -14.46
N ASN A 24 -5.85 7.63 -13.30
CA ASN A 24 -4.45 7.95 -13.06
C ASN A 24 -3.58 6.75 -13.46
N ALA A 25 -2.98 6.81 -14.65
CA ALA A 25 -2.17 5.70 -15.16
C ALA A 25 -1.03 5.30 -14.21
N ALA A 26 -0.36 6.26 -13.57
CA ALA A 26 0.72 5.98 -12.64
C ALA A 26 0.22 5.30 -11.35
N LEU A 27 -0.86 5.83 -10.76
CA LEU A 27 -1.41 5.32 -9.50
C LEU A 27 -2.14 3.98 -9.69
N SER A 28 -2.86 3.82 -10.81
CA SER A 28 -3.47 2.53 -11.15
C SER A 28 -2.45 1.45 -11.44
N GLN A 29 -1.34 1.78 -12.10
CA GLN A 29 -0.26 0.81 -12.34
C GLN A 29 0.41 0.41 -11.02
N GLY A 30 0.80 1.39 -10.19
CA GLY A 30 1.39 1.13 -8.86
C GLY A 30 0.49 0.27 -7.98
N LEU A 31 -0.79 0.64 -7.86
CA LEU A 31 -1.76 -0.14 -7.10
C LEU A 31 -1.96 -1.55 -7.65
N PHE A 32 -1.98 -1.72 -8.97
CA PHE A 32 -2.16 -3.03 -9.59
C PHE A 32 -0.96 -3.95 -9.36
N ASP A 33 0.26 -3.44 -9.56
CA ASP A 33 1.49 -4.15 -9.23
C ASP A 33 1.56 -4.51 -7.74
N ALA A 34 1.14 -3.59 -6.87
CA ALA A 34 1.06 -3.80 -5.43
C ALA A 34 0.13 -4.97 -5.05
N ILE A 35 -1.06 -5.03 -5.66
CA ILE A 35 -2.01 -6.12 -5.44
C ILE A 35 -1.41 -7.44 -5.91
N LEU A 36 -0.83 -7.48 -7.11
CA LEU A 36 -0.23 -8.70 -7.66
C LEU A 36 0.94 -9.20 -6.80
N ALA A 37 1.81 -8.29 -6.36
CA ALA A 37 2.90 -8.63 -5.45
C ALA A 37 2.36 -9.19 -4.12
N ALA A 38 1.33 -8.55 -3.55
CA ALA A 38 0.72 -9.01 -2.31
C ALA A 38 0.07 -10.40 -2.45
N GLU A 39 -0.69 -10.64 -3.52
CA GLU A 39 -1.29 -11.95 -3.81
C GLU A 39 -0.23 -13.03 -3.98
N LYS A 40 0.85 -12.71 -4.69
CA LYS A 40 1.97 -13.63 -4.93
C LYS A 40 2.69 -14.00 -3.64
N LEU A 41 2.94 -13.03 -2.76
CA LEU A 41 3.63 -13.22 -1.49
C LEU A 41 2.76 -13.96 -0.46
N ALA A 42 1.49 -13.57 -0.35
CA ALA A 42 0.57 -14.16 0.60
C ALA A 42 0.04 -15.52 0.12
N HIS A 43 0.30 -15.91 -1.14
CA HIS A 43 -0.25 -17.09 -1.82
C HIS A 43 -1.77 -17.22 -1.68
N ARG A 44 -2.46 -16.09 -1.50
CA ARG A 44 -3.90 -16.00 -1.24
C ARG A 44 -4.46 -14.72 -1.85
N PRO A 45 -5.76 -14.69 -2.17
CA PRO A 45 -6.39 -13.46 -2.64
C PRO A 45 -6.31 -12.37 -1.56
N VAL A 46 -6.01 -11.16 -2.01
CA VAL A 46 -5.92 -9.95 -1.18
C VAL A 46 -7.29 -9.68 -0.56
N SER A 47 -7.33 -9.58 0.76
CA SER A 47 -8.58 -9.28 1.48
C SER A 47 -9.01 -7.82 1.27
N LYS A 48 -10.29 -7.52 1.52
CA LYS A 48 -10.79 -6.13 1.44
C LYS A 48 -10.04 -5.16 2.35
N ALA A 49 -9.61 -5.63 3.53
CA ALA A 49 -8.81 -4.83 4.45
C ALA A 49 -7.43 -4.54 3.84
N THR A 50 -6.75 -5.58 3.36
CA THR A 50 -5.44 -5.51 2.69
C THR A 50 -5.49 -4.56 1.47
N GLY A 51 -6.52 -4.67 0.64
CA GLY A 51 -6.71 -3.79 -0.51
C GLY A 51 -6.89 -2.33 -0.15
N THR A 52 -7.68 -2.06 0.88
CA THR A 52 -7.88 -0.70 1.39
C THR A 52 -6.56 -0.11 1.91
N LEU A 53 -5.74 -0.92 2.61
CA LEU A 53 -4.41 -0.53 3.06
C LEU A 53 -3.47 -0.22 1.89
N LEU A 54 -3.41 -1.07 0.86
CA LEU A 54 -2.61 -0.84 -0.35
C LEU A 54 -3.00 0.47 -1.05
N TYR A 55 -4.30 0.76 -1.15
CA TYR A 55 -4.78 2.03 -1.68
C TYR A 55 -4.34 3.22 -0.83
N HIS A 56 -4.38 3.10 0.50
CA HIS A 56 -3.86 4.12 1.39
C HIS A 56 -2.36 4.32 1.24
N VAL A 57 -1.58 3.25 1.01
CA VAL A 57 -0.15 3.34 0.69
C VAL A 57 0.03 4.18 -0.57
N GLU A 58 -0.56 3.79 -1.70
CA GLU A 58 -0.43 4.50 -2.99
C GLU A 58 -0.85 5.99 -2.93
N THR A 59 -1.88 6.30 -2.15
CA THR A 59 -2.47 7.66 -2.14
C THR A 59 -1.90 8.58 -1.06
N LYS A 60 -1.51 8.04 0.10
CA LYS A 60 -0.96 8.84 1.20
C LYS A 60 0.57 8.91 1.18
N MET A 61 1.26 7.90 0.64
CA MET A 61 2.73 7.83 0.69
C MET A 61 3.37 8.80 -0.32
N LYS A 62 3.41 10.09 0.04
CA LYS A 62 4.01 11.13 -0.79
C LYS A 62 5.53 11.14 -0.67
N GLY A 63 6.20 10.52 -1.64
CA GLY A 63 7.60 10.79 -2.00
C GLY A 63 8.68 10.22 -1.09
N GLN A 64 8.71 10.53 0.22
CA GLN A 64 9.81 10.09 1.11
C GLN A 64 9.81 8.56 1.33
N ILE A 65 8.62 7.97 1.34
CA ILE A 65 8.39 6.55 1.61
C ILE A 65 7.94 5.75 0.40
N LYS A 66 7.79 6.42 -0.75
CA LYS A 66 7.46 5.77 -2.01
C LYS A 66 8.50 4.71 -2.40
N GLN A 67 9.78 4.93 -2.05
CA GLN A 67 10.83 3.93 -2.26
C GLN A 67 10.66 2.65 -1.41
N PHE A 68 9.89 2.72 -0.31
CA PHE A 68 9.57 1.57 0.55
C PHE A 68 8.20 0.97 0.24
N GLU A 69 7.48 1.49 -0.76
CA GLU A 69 6.22 0.94 -1.27
C GLU A 69 6.29 -0.60 -1.45
N PRO A 70 7.27 -1.18 -2.19
CA PRO A 70 7.38 -2.64 -2.31
C PRO A 70 7.55 -3.36 -0.97
N MET A 71 8.28 -2.76 -0.03
CA MET A 71 8.45 -3.33 1.30
C MET A 71 7.15 -3.28 2.11
N LEU A 72 6.40 -2.18 2.04
CA LEU A 72 5.12 -2.05 2.74
C LEU A 72 4.09 -3.04 2.21
N ILE A 73 4.06 -3.23 0.90
CA ILE A 73 3.25 -4.24 0.23
C ILE A 73 3.58 -5.63 0.79
N GLU A 74 4.87 -5.94 0.94
CA GLU A 74 5.33 -7.17 1.58
C GLU A 74 4.78 -7.33 3.00
N TYR A 75 4.89 -6.31 3.85
CA TYR A 75 4.41 -6.37 5.23
C TYR A 75 2.88 -6.48 5.31
N VAL A 76 2.17 -5.81 4.41
CA VAL A 76 0.71 -5.90 4.28
C VAL A 76 0.31 -7.30 3.83
N ALA A 77 1.01 -7.89 2.87
CA ALA A 77 0.78 -9.25 2.37
C ALA A 77 1.08 -10.32 3.42
N LEU A 78 2.17 -10.14 4.17
CA LEU A 78 2.56 -11.01 5.29
C LEU A 78 1.63 -10.86 6.51
N GLY A 79 0.66 -9.92 6.49
CA GLY A 79 -0.26 -9.68 7.60
C GLY A 79 0.37 -8.96 8.79
N LYS A 80 1.61 -8.48 8.67
CA LYS A 80 2.26 -7.64 9.69
C LYS A 80 1.64 -6.26 9.76
N LEU A 81 1.19 -5.76 8.62
CA LEU A 81 0.51 -4.47 8.45
C LEU A 81 -0.97 -4.74 8.15
N ASP A 82 -1.73 -5.06 9.19
CA ASP A 82 -3.18 -5.33 9.11
C ASP A 82 -4.05 -4.10 9.41
N SER A 83 -3.45 -3.07 10.03
CA SER A 83 -4.19 -1.99 10.67
C SER A 83 -3.82 -0.62 10.10
N GLU A 84 -4.84 0.23 9.90
CA GLU A 84 -4.68 1.61 9.46
C GLU A 84 -3.81 2.43 10.45
N ALA A 85 -3.86 2.08 11.74
CA ALA A 85 -2.99 2.65 12.77
C ALA A 85 -1.50 2.42 12.47
N LYS A 86 -1.13 1.22 11.98
CA LYS A 86 0.25 0.89 11.61
C LYS A 86 0.69 1.67 10.37
N LEU A 87 -0.19 1.83 9.37
CA LEU A 87 0.07 2.68 8.20
C LEU A 87 0.29 4.14 8.60
N THR A 88 -0.60 4.67 9.44
CA THR A 88 -0.55 6.07 9.86
C THR A 88 0.69 6.32 10.72
N GLY A 89 1.06 5.38 11.59
CA GLY A 89 2.31 5.44 12.36
C GLY A 89 3.55 5.40 11.47
N THR A 90 3.53 4.60 10.40
CA THR A 90 4.62 4.50 9.42
C THR A 90 4.78 5.80 8.64
N ASP A 91 3.67 6.39 8.17
CA ASP A 91 3.65 7.69 7.51
C ASP A 91 4.14 8.81 8.45
N GLN A 92 3.66 8.83 9.69
CA GLN A 92 4.06 9.82 10.69
C GLN A 92 5.55 9.69 11.06
N ALA A 93 6.04 8.46 11.25
CA ALA A 93 7.45 8.18 11.54
C ALA A 93 8.36 8.64 10.40
N ALA A 94 7.92 8.43 9.15
CA ALA A 94 8.62 8.89 7.96
C ALA A 94 8.59 10.42 7.82
N ALA A 95 7.43 11.05 8.04
CA ALA A 95 7.26 12.49 7.96
C ALA A 95 8.10 13.23 9.02
N ASN A 96 8.26 12.64 10.21
CA ASN A 96 9.08 13.20 11.28
C ASN A 96 10.60 12.97 11.09
N THR A 97 11.00 12.15 10.11
CA THR A 97 12.40 11.76 9.90
C THR A 97 12.97 12.43 8.64
N ARG A 98 14.26 12.83 8.69
CA ARG A 98 14.96 13.35 7.51
C ARG A 98 14.94 12.30 6.38
N ARG A 99 14.69 12.72 5.14
CA ARG A 99 14.58 11.86 3.94
C ARG A 99 15.72 10.83 3.80
N SER A 100 16.95 11.19 4.18
CA SER A 100 18.14 10.32 4.15
C SER A 100 18.23 9.31 5.30
N GLN A 101 17.46 9.48 6.37
CA GLN A 101 17.41 8.60 7.53
C GLN A 101 16.12 7.78 7.61
N VAL A 102 15.16 7.96 6.69
CA VAL A 102 13.89 7.23 6.71
C VAL A 102 14.13 5.72 6.73
N ASP A 103 15.07 5.20 5.94
CA ASP A 103 15.46 3.78 5.99
C ASP A 103 15.84 3.31 7.40
N ARG A 104 16.74 4.06 8.05
CA ARG A 104 17.28 3.75 9.39
C ARG A 104 16.25 3.81 10.50
N VAL A 105 15.12 4.50 10.30
CA VAL A 105 14.06 4.61 11.31
C VAL A 105 12.90 3.69 10.96
N LEU A 106 12.46 3.68 9.69
CA LEU A 106 11.29 2.96 9.23
C LEU A 106 11.50 1.45 9.25
N VAL A 107 12.65 0.96 8.79
CA VAL A 107 12.95 -0.48 8.76
C VAL A 107 12.94 -1.09 10.18
N PRO A 108 13.67 -0.54 11.17
CA PRO A 108 13.57 -1.04 12.54
C PRO A 108 12.21 -0.77 13.20
N PHE A 109 11.50 0.31 12.82
CA PHE A 109 10.13 0.55 13.28
C PHE A 109 9.17 -0.55 12.80
N LEU A 110 9.22 -0.91 11.53
CA LEU A 110 8.42 -1.99 10.95
C LEU A 110 8.82 -3.37 11.48
N ARG A 111 10.12 -3.60 11.75
CA ARG A 111 10.63 -4.83 12.39
C ARG A 111 10.23 -4.99 13.86
N ARG A 112 9.82 -3.91 14.54
CA ARG A 112 9.38 -3.95 15.94
C ARG A 112 7.98 -4.55 16.10
N TRP A 113 7.23 -4.68 15.01
CA TRP A 113 5.89 -5.28 14.95
C TRP A 113 5.91 -6.69 14.35
#